data_AF-A0A174QRN5-F1
#
_entry.id   AF-A0A174QRN5-F1
#
_cell.length_a   1.000
_cell.length_b   1.000
_cell.length_c   1.000
_cell.angle_alpha   90.00
_cell.angle_beta   90.00
_cell.angle_gamma   90.00
#
_symmetry.space_group_name_H-M   'P 1'
#
loop_
_entity.id
_entity.type
_entity.pdbx_description
1 polymer ?
#
loop_
_entity_poly.entity_id
_entity_poly.type
_entity_poly.pdbx_seq_one_letter_code
_entity_poly.pdbx_strand_id
1 'polypeptide(L)'
;MKNNFLVLLRGNNCCTISDISAQYKRVQDYQAGSNGRTIQRAKLTVRCPHHPYCHCTLDPIPYTIVVSNAAAHSAYSKFDPYLFNTRGEHPHGKDKLFHEWGYTVVDAFWLQKEIERQAREKYVSGNYELGRLNFAGQRISIRIEIPRRNGDGTVSFISGWMVEPTGEIRLTTPYGGE
;
A
#
# COMPACT_ATOMS: atom_id res chain seq x y z
N MET A 1 3.21 5.24 -21.69
CA MET A 1 2.29 5.44 -20.55
C MET A 1 1.82 4.06 -20.10
N LYS A 2 2.25 3.59 -18.92
CA LYS A 2 1.84 2.28 -18.39
C LYS A 2 0.46 2.46 -17.76
N ASN A 3 -0.60 2.19 -18.52
CA ASN A 3 -1.96 2.15 -17.96
C ASN A 3 -2.05 0.91 -17.06
N ASN A 4 -1.87 1.11 -15.76
CA ASN A 4 -1.97 0.06 -14.75
C ASN A 4 -3.43 -0.06 -14.30
N PHE A 5 -4.14 -1.09 -14.75
CA PHE A 5 -5.41 -1.48 -14.17
C PHE A 5 -5.20 -2.10 -12.80
N LEU A 6 -6.23 -2.00 -11.99
CA LEU A 6 -6.24 -2.37 -10.60
C LEU A 6 -7.43 -3.29 -10.43
N VAL A 7 -7.18 -4.50 -9.94
CA VAL A 7 -8.19 -5.56 -10.00
C VAL A 7 -8.72 -5.82 -8.60
N LEU A 8 -10.02 -5.61 -8.41
CA LEU A 8 -10.69 -5.98 -7.18
C LEU A 8 -11.23 -7.40 -7.34
N LEU A 9 -10.84 -8.30 -6.44
CA LEU A 9 -11.51 -9.58 -6.29
C LEU A 9 -12.75 -9.34 -5.43
N ARG A 10 -13.94 -9.52 -6.02
CA ARG A 10 -15.18 -9.59 -5.26
C ARG A 10 -15.54 -11.06 -5.05
N GLY A 11 -15.53 -11.50 -3.80
CA GLY A 11 -16.10 -12.79 -3.41
C GLY A 11 -17.63 -12.70 -3.49
N ASN A 12 -18.27 -13.61 -4.22
CA ASN A 12 -19.73 -13.80 -4.16
C ASN A 12 -20.11 -14.66 -2.94
N ASN A 13 -21.40 -14.68 -2.59
CA ASN A 13 -22.07 -15.25 -1.39
C ASN A 13 -21.65 -16.65 -0.85
N CYS A 14 -20.71 -17.35 -1.48
CA CYS A 14 -20.06 -18.57 -0.98
C CYS A 14 -18.69 -18.30 -0.32
N CYS A 15 -18.22 -17.06 -0.41
CA CYS A 15 -16.94 -16.58 0.10
C CYS A 15 -17.22 -15.91 1.45
N THR A 16 -16.58 -16.37 2.50
CA THR A 16 -16.64 -15.70 3.80
C THR A 16 -16.11 -14.27 3.65
N ILE A 17 -16.53 -13.31 4.48
CA ILE A 17 -16.08 -11.89 4.39
C ILE A 17 -14.53 -11.77 4.35
N SER A 18 -13.80 -12.79 4.85
CA SER A 18 -12.35 -12.98 4.74
C SER A 18 -11.79 -13.24 3.33
N ASP A 19 -12.64 -13.47 2.33
CA ASP A 19 -12.29 -13.86 0.96
C ASP A 19 -12.48 -12.73 -0.06
N ILE A 20 -13.03 -11.58 0.35
CA ILE A 20 -13.07 -10.33 -0.44
C ILE A 20 -11.73 -9.61 -0.26
N SER A 21 -10.66 -10.26 -0.67
CA SER A 21 -9.32 -9.68 -0.57
C SER A 21 -8.97 -9.00 -1.89
N ALA A 22 -8.95 -7.67 -1.92
CA ALA A 22 -8.57 -6.90 -3.10
C ALA A 22 -7.11 -7.23 -3.50
N GLN A 23 -6.90 -7.97 -4.60
CA GLN A 23 -5.55 -8.27 -5.10
C GLN A 23 -5.09 -7.22 -6.11
N TYR A 24 -4.18 -6.35 -5.68
CA TYR A 24 -3.56 -5.36 -6.55
C TYR A 24 -2.46 -6.04 -7.35
N LYS A 25 -2.55 -6.01 -8.69
CA LYS A 25 -1.55 -6.57 -9.60
C LYS A 25 -1.21 -5.54 -10.66
N ARG A 26 0.05 -5.50 -11.10
CA ARG A 26 0.47 -4.58 -12.17
C ARG A 26 0.10 -5.17 -13.52
N VAL A 27 -0.21 -4.33 -14.50
CA VAL A 27 -0.55 -4.79 -15.86
C VAL A 27 0.59 -5.58 -16.52
N GLN A 28 1.84 -5.29 -16.15
CA GLN A 28 3.01 -6.04 -16.63
C GLN A 28 3.06 -7.49 -16.12
N ASP A 29 2.34 -7.80 -15.02
CA ASP A 29 2.22 -9.14 -14.47
C ASP A 29 1.21 -9.99 -15.27
N TYR A 30 0.45 -9.37 -16.19
CA TYR A 30 -0.43 -10.05 -17.14
C TYR A 30 0.32 -10.18 -18.47
N GLN A 31 0.82 -11.39 -18.75
CA GLN A 31 1.59 -11.65 -19.97
C GLN A 31 0.85 -11.15 -21.22
N ALA A 32 1.61 -10.42 -22.04
CA ALA A 32 1.17 -9.82 -23.29
C ALA A 32 0.69 -10.87 -24.30
N GLY A 33 -0.60 -11.13 -24.30
CA GLY A 33 -1.32 -11.70 -25.43
C GLY A 33 -1.82 -10.58 -26.34
N SER A 34 -1.10 -10.33 -27.42
CA SER A 34 -1.50 -9.63 -28.65
C SER A 34 -1.61 -8.08 -28.66
N ASN A 35 -0.72 -7.53 -29.50
CA ASN A 35 -0.78 -6.35 -30.38
C ASN A 35 -1.75 -5.22 -30.03
N GLY A 36 -1.15 -4.05 -29.80
CA GLY A 36 -1.82 -2.79 -29.56
C GLY A 36 -2.92 -2.46 -30.56
N ARG A 37 -4.15 -2.45 -30.06
CA ARG A 37 -5.24 -1.52 -30.36
C ARG A 37 -6.44 -1.99 -29.54
N THR A 38 -6.92 -1.11 -28.66
CA THR A 38 -8.16 -1.27 -27.90
C THR A 38 -8.13 -2.44 -26.91
N ILE A 39 -8.06 -2.15 -25.61
CA ILE A 39 -8.30 -3.14 -24.55
C ILE A 39 -9.80 -3.45 -24.53
N GLN A 40 -10.30 -4.10 -25.58
CA GLN A 40 -11.59 -4.78 -25.58
C GLN A 40 -11.44 -5.98 -24.67
N ARG A 41 -11.99 -5.91 -23.45
CA ARG A 41 -12.33 -7.06 -22.58
C ARG A 41 -11.41 -8.26 -22.78
N ALA A 42 -10.09 -8.03 -22.79
CA ALA A 42 -9.15 -9.04 -23.17
C ALA A 42 -9.21 -10.07 -22.05
N LYS A 43 -9.72 -11.23 -22.42
CA LYS A 43 -9.96 -12.43 -21.63
C LYS A 43 -8.90 -12.52 -20.52
N LEU A 44 -9.25 -12.04 -19.33
CA LEU A 44 -8.43 -12.11 -18.12
C LEU A 44 -8.26 -13.61 -17.81
N THR A 45 -7.22 -14.26 -18.35
CA THR A 45 -6.90 -15.66 -18.09
C THR A 45 -6.15 -15.82 -16.77
N VAL A 46 -6.59 -15.09 -15.73
CA VAL A 46 -6.30 -15.53 -14.37
C VAL A 46 -7.21 -16.72 -14.13
N ARG A 47 -6.66 -17.86 -13.69
CA ARG A 47 -7.49 -19.01 -13.28
C ARG A 47 -8.36 -18.57 -12.12
N CYS A 48 -9.59 -18.16 -12.46
CA CYS A 48 -10.70 -18.11 -11.52
C CYS A 48 -11.39 -19.46 -11.62
N PRO A 49 -11.54 -20.18 -10.50
CA PRO A 49 -11.35 -19.69 -9.14
C PRO A 49 -9.92 -19.77 -8.57
N HIS A 50 -9.61 -18.85 -7.65
CA HIS A 50 -8.34 -18.83 -6.90
C HIS A 50 -8.21 -19.97 -5.86
N HIS A 51 -9.27 -20.75 -5.65
CA HIS A 51 -9.30 -21.92 -4.77
C HIS A 51 -10.33 -22.92 -5.31
N PRO A 52 -10.18 -24.23 -5.00
CA PRO A 52 -11.14 -25.25 -5.44
C PRO A 52 -12.58 -24.86 -5.03
N TYR A 53 -13.51 -24.96 -5.98
CA TYR A 53 -14.95 -24.71 -5.78
C TYR A 53 -15.39 -23.24 -5.51
N CYS A 54 -14.58 -22.21 -5.83
CA CYS A 54 -15.07 -20.82 -5.77
C CYS A 54 -15.82 -20.38 -7.04
N HIS A 55 -16.77 -19.45 -6.88
CA HIS A 55 -17.39 -18.67 -7.97
C HIS A 55 -16.84 -17.24 -8.04
N CYS A 56 -15.60 -17.03 -7.58
CA CYS A 56 -14.93 -15.75 -7.51
C CYS A 56 -14.85 -15.12 -8.92
N THR A 57 -15.11 -13.82 -9.06
CA THR A 57 -14.91 -13.06 -10.30
C THR A 57 -13.90 -11.94 -10.09
N LEU A 58 -13.13 -11.63 -11.13
CA LEU A 58 -12.26 -10.45 -11.15
C LEU A 58 -13.05 -9.30 -11.75
N ASP A 59 -13.36 -8.29 -10.93
CA ASP A 59 -13.98 -7.07 -11.40
C ASP A 59 -12.89 -6.01 -11.58
N PRO A 60 -12.56 -5.64 -12.83
CA PRO A 60 -11.58 -4.59 -13.06
C PRO A 60 -12.13 -3.25 -12.54
N ILE A 61 -11.38 -2.59 -11.66
CA ILE A 61 -11.68 -1.22 -11.28
C ILE A 61 -11.04 -0.29 -12.31
N PRO A 62 -11.81 0.64 -12.93
CA PRO A 62 -11.24 1.68 -13.78
C PRO A 62 -10.14 2.45 -13.04
N TYR A 63 -8.98 2.63 -13.67
CA TYR A 63 -7.85 3.37 -13.09
C TYR A 63 -8.23 4.78 -12.63
N THR A 64 -9.17 5.44 -13.31
CA THR A 64 -9.69 6.75 -12.91
C THR A 64 -10.36 6.74 -11.54
N ILE A 65 -11.08 5.67 -11.18
CA ILE A 65 -11.67 5.52 -9.84
C ILE A 65 -10.57 5.35 -8.79
N VAL A 66 -9.53 4.57 -9.11
CA VAL A 66 -8.38 4.39 -8.23
C VAL A 66 -7.69 5.72 -7.98
N VAL A 67 -7.36 6.49 -9.02
CA VAL A 67 -6.67 7.77 -8.88
C VAL A 67 -7.51 8.77 -8.08
N SER A 68 -8.81 8.82 -8.32
CA SER A 68 -9.73 9.71 -7.62
C SER A 68 -9.91 9.33 -6.14
N ASN A 69 -9.86 8.03 -5.81
CA ASN A 69 -10.07 7.53 -4.45
C ASN A 69 -8.77 7.18 -3.71
N ALA A 70 -7.62 7.22 -4.37
CA ALA A 70 -6.34 6.91 -3.76
C ALA A 70 -6.00 7.96 -2.70
N ALA A 71 -6.33 7.63 -1.47
CA ALA A 71 -5.94 8.37 -0.28
C ALA A 71 -5.06 7.48 0.60
N ALA A 72 -4.07 8.11 1.23
CA ALA A 72 -3.20 7.47 2.19
C ALA A 72 -3.54 8.01 3.58
N HIS A 73 -3.87 7.12 4.51
CA HIS A 73 -4.27 7.49 5.85
C HIS A 73 -3.41 6.78 6.89
N SER A 74 -3.07 7.51 7.94
CA SER A 74 -2.37 7.00 9.09
C SER A 74 -2.96 7.57 10.37
N ALA A 75 -3.00 6.76 11.43
CA ALA A 75 -3.35 7.26 12.75
C ALA A 75 -2.15 7.98 13.36
N TYR A 76 -2.37 9.11 14.03
CA TYR A 76 -1.31 9.81 14.77
C TYR A 76 -0.61 8.88 15.77
N SER A 77 -1.34 7.92 16.34
CA SER A 77 -0.81 6.89 17.24
C SER A 77 0.32 6.04 16.66
N LYS A 78 0.46 5.98 15.33
CA LYS A 78 1.61 5.34 14.65
C LYS A 78 2.90 6.13 14.78
N PHE A 79 2.80 7.44 14.99
CA PHE A 79 3.92 8.33 15.22
C PHE A 79 4.15 8.51 16.72
N ASP A 80 3.10 8.78 17.48
CA ASP A 80 3.18 8.87 18.94
C ASP A 80 1.91 8.29 19.60
N PRO A 81 2.01 7.26 20.46
CA PRO A 81 3.24 6.80 21.11
C PRO A 81 4.05 5.77 20.33
N TYR A 82 3.61 5.25 19.19
CA TYR A 82 4.32 4.11 18.58
C TYR A 82 5.76 4.46 18.16
N LEU A 83 5.98 5.37 17.21
CA LEU A 83 7.33 5.63 16.69
C LEU A 83 8.24 6.32 17.70
N PHE A 84 7.79 7.43 18.29
CA PHE A 84 8.59 8.27 19.21
C PHE A 84 8.52 7.82 20.67
N ASN A 85 7.59 6.94 21.01
CA ASN A 85 7.50 6.35 22.34
C ASN A 85 7.54 7.34 23.51
N THR A 86 6.90 8.51 23.37
CA THR A 86 6.93 9.54 24.44
C THR A 86 6.30 9.06 25.75
N ARG A 87 5.44 8.04 25.69
CA ARG A 87 4.79 7.41 26.84
C ARG A 87 5.51 6.18 27.39
N GLY A 88 6.60 5.73 26.75
CA GLY A 88 7.34 4.54 27.16
C GLY A 88 6.63 3.20 26.90
N GLU A 89 5.50 3.21 26.20
CA GLU A 89 4.65 2.03 25.94
C GLU A 89 5.25 1.03 24.93
N HIS A 90 6.27 1.44 24.17
CA HIS A 90 6.81 0.69 23.03
C HIS A 90 8.36 0.57 23.06
N PRO A 91 8.92 -0.46 23.72
CA PRO A 91 10.38 -0.62 23.92
C PRO A 91 11.10 -1.18 22.68
N HIS A 92 10.72 -0.75 21.47
CA HIS A 92 11.26 -1.28 20.22
C HIS A 92 12.43 -0.49 19.63
N GLY A 93 12.86 0.61 20.27
CA GLY A 93 14.06 1.37 19.90
C GLY A 93 14.00 2.12 18.55
N LYS A 94 12.85 2.13 17.87
CA LYS A 94 12.65 2.83 16.59
C LYS A 94 12.79 4.35 16.69
N ASP A 95 12.51 4.90 17.86
CA ASP A 95 12.71 6.30 18.23
C ASP A 95 14.17 6.74 18.02
N LYS A 96 15.13 5.88 18.34
CA LYS A 96 16.57 6.17 18.23
C LYS A 96 16.98 6.55 16.80
N LEU A 97 16.51 5.81 15.80
CA LEU A 97 16.84 6.08 14.40
C LEU A 97 16.30 7.44 13.94
N PHE A 98 15.07 7.77 14.31
CA PHE A 98 14.49 9.06 13.98
C PHE A 98 15.21 10.20 14.70
N HIS A 99 15.63 9.99 15.95
CA HIS A 99 16.48 10.94 16.66
C HIS A 99 17.87 11.12 16.02
N GLU A 100 18.50 10.04 15.53
CA GLU A 100 19.76 10.12 14.77
C GLU A 100 19.62 10.91 13.46
N TRP A 101 18.41 10.98 12.89
CA TRP A 101 18.10 11.79 11.72
C TRP A 101 17.64 13.21 12.07
N GLY A 102 17.60 13.55 13.36
CA GLY A 102 17.23 14.86 13.90
C GLY A 102 15.72 15.08 14.06
N TYR A 103 14.91 14.04 13.96
CA TYR A 103 13.47 14.13 14.16
C TYR A 103 13.09 13.92 15.62
N THR A 104 12.07 14.65 16.06
CA THR A 104 11.45 14.50 17.38
C THR A 104 9.93 14.40 17.26
N VAL A 105 9.23 14.19 18.38
CA VAL A 105 7.76 14.18 18.40
C VAL A 105 7.14 15.48 17.85
N VAL A 106 7.87 16.61 17.91
CA VAL A 106 7.44 17.89 17.31
C VAL A 106 7.26 17.77 15.79
N ASP A 107 8.04 16.92 15.14
CA ASP A 107 7.96 16.65 13.71
C ASP A 107 6.91 15.60 13.33
N ALA A 108 6.24 14.95 14.30
CA ALA A 108 5.34 13.82 14.05
C ALA A 108 4.25 14.17 13.02
N PHE A 109 3.69 15.37 13.09
CA PHE A 109 2.66 15.81 12.14
C PHE A 109 3.23 16.02 10.73
N TRP A 110 4.44 16.58 10.63
CA TRP A 110 5.12 16.75 9.36
C TRP A 110 5.47 15.39 8.74
N LEU A 111 6.04 14.48 9.53
CA LEU A 111 6.36 13.11 9.12
C LEU A 111 5.11 12.36 8.65
N GLN A 112 4.00 12.52 9.37
CA GLN A 112 2.71 11.96 8.98
C GLN A 112 2.31 12.41 7.58
N LYS A 113 2.32 13.71 7.34
CA LYS A 113 1.93 14.28 6.04
C LYS A 113 2.87 13.88 4.93
N GLU A 114 4.17 13.86 5.18
CA GLU A 114 5.15 13.52 4.16
C GLU A 114 5.10 12.02 3.79
N ILE A 115 4.94 11.15 4.78
CA ILE A 115 4.75 9.70 4.55
C ILE A 115 3.45 9.43 3.80
N GLU A 116 2.33 10.05 4.19
CA GLU A 116 1.04 9.92 3.47
C GLU A 116 1.14 10.41 2.02
N ARG A 117 1.79 11.57 1.79
CA ARG A 117 1.99 12.15 0.45
C ARG A 117 2.76 11.20 -0.46
N GLN A 118 3.93 10.74 -0.03
CA GLN A 118 4.75 9.82 -0.81
C GLN A 118 4.07 8.47 -1.01
N ALA A 119 3.39 7.93 0.01
CA ALA A 119 2.69 6.66 -0.09
C ALA A 119 1.60 6.71 -1.15
N ARG A 120 0.79 7.77 -1.17
CA ARG A 120 -0.24 7.97 -2.20
C ARG A 120 0.38 8.04 -3.60
N GLU A 121 1.41 8.85 -3.79
CA GLU A 121 2.07 9.02 -5.10
C GLU A 121 2.70 7.72 -5.60
N LYS A 122 3.41 7.01 -4.73
CA LYS A 122 4.06 5.74 -5.06
C LYS A 122 3.03 4.63 -5.28
N TYR A 123 1.93 4.62 -4.54
CA TYR A 123 0.82 3.70 -4.76
C TYR A 123 0.14 3.92 -6.13
N VAL A 124 -0.22 5.16 -6.46
CA VAL A 124 -0.85 5.49 -7.75
C VAL A 124 0.07 5.17 -8.93
N SER A 125 1.37 5.44 -8.80
CA SER A 125 2.36 5.16 -9.85
C SER A 125 2.76 3.68 -9.94
N GLY A 126 2.35 2.83 -8.99
CA GLY A 126 2.74 1.41 -8.95
C GLY A 126 4.15 1.16 -8.42
N ASN A 127 4.75 2.13 -7.72
CA ASN A 127 6.06 2.05 -7.10
C ASN A 127 5.98 1.50 -5.67
N TYR A 128 5.56 0.25 -5.55
CA TYR A 128 5.45 -0.48 -4.28
C TYR A 128 5.73 -1.96 -4.49
N GLU A 129 6.03 -2.66 -3.40
CA GLU A 129 6.22 -4.10 -3.39
C GLU A 129 4.98 -4.79 -2.82
N LEU A 130 4.52 -5.86 -3.48
CA LEU A 130 3.38 -6.64 -3.02
C LEU A 130 3.82 -7.58 -1.89
N GLY A 131 3.18 -7.43 -0.74
CA GLY A 131 3.32 -8.33 0.39
C GLY A 131 2.27 -9.45 0.38
N ARG A 132 2.10 -10.07 1.56
CA ARG A 132 1.12 -11.13 1.76
C ARG A 132 -0.31 -10.59 1.67
N LEU A 133 -1.15 -11.28 0.91
CA LEU A 133 -2.60 -11.16 0.95
C LEU A 133 -3.15 -12.01 2.09
N ASN A 134 -3.99 -11.44 2.94
CA ASN A 134 -4.70 -12.17 3.98
C ASN A 134 -6.11 -11.60 4.19
N PHE A 135 -6.81 -12.10 5.22
CA PHE A 135 -8.17 -11.66 5.57
C PHE A 135 -8.29 -10.16 5.84
N ALA A 136 -7.18 -9.48 6.16
CA ALA A 136 -7.16 -8.04 6.41
C ALA A 136 -6.91 -7.21 5.14
N GLY A 137 -6.69 -7.86 3.99
CA GLY A 137 -6.44 -7.21 2.70
C GLY A 137 -5.07 -7.52 2.11
N GLN A 138 -4.72 -6.77 1.06
CA GLN A 138 -3.42 -6.84 0.42
C GLN A 138 -2.43 -5.93 1.14
N ARG A 139 -1.34 -6.50 1.66
CA ARG A 139 -0.22 -5.70 2.18
C ARG A 139 0.63 -5.17 1.04
N ILE A 140 1.07 -3.92 1.14
CA ILE A 140 2.07 -3.34 0.25
C ILE A 140 3.18 -2.66 1.07
N SER A 141 4.39 -2.69 0.54
CA SER A 141 5.55 -2.01 1.10
C SER A 141 5.94 -0.86 0.19
N ILE A 142 6.11 0.33 0.77
CA ILE A 142 6.46 1.55 0.04
C ILE A 142 7.73 2.12 0.66
N ARG A 143 8.75 2.33 -0.19
CA ARG A 143 9.97 3.03 0.21
C ARG A 143 9.67 4.52 0.36
N ILE A 144 9.99 5.09 1.52
CA ILE A 144 9.85 6.51 1.82
C ILE A 144 11.24 7.12 1.91
N GLU A 145 11.38 8.36 1.47
CA GLU A 145 12.62 9.12 1.50
C GLU A 145 12.39 10.46 2.21
N ILE A 146 13.09 10.74 3.31
CA ILE A 146 12.96 12.00 4.04
C ILE A 146 14.34 12.66 4.21
N PRO A 147 14.43 14.00 4.21
CA PRO A 147 15.69 14.70 4.49
C PRO A 147 16.12 14.46 5.95
N ARG A 148 17.43 14.54 6.23
CA ARG A 148 17.89 14.67 7.62
C ARG A 148 17.56 16.08 8.12
N ARG A 149 17.15 16.19 9.39
CA ARG A 149 16.93 17.47 10.08
C ARG A 149 18.20 18.02 10.72
N ASN A 150 19.14 17.14 11.06
CA ASN A 150 20.38 17.47 11.77
C ASN A 150 21.63 17.50 10.87
N GLY A 151 21.46 17.51 9.54
CA GLY A 151 22.57 17.56 8.60
C GLY A 151 22.10 17.39 7.16
N ASP A 152 23.06 17.20 6.26
CA ASP A 152 22.79 17.05 4.83
C ASP A 152 22.44 15.61 4.46
N GLY A 153 21.63 15.48 3.40
CA GLY A 153 21.29 14.20 2.79
C GLY A 153 19.88 13.70 3.13
N THR A 154 19.56 12.57 2.52
CA THR A 154 18.24 11.93 2.59
C THR A 154 18.42 10.53 3.18
N VAL A 155 17.49 10.12 4.01
CA VAL A 155 17.38 8.75 4.52
C VAL A 155 16.19 8.07 3.87
N SER A 156 16.30 6.78 3.60
CA SER A 156 15.22 5.99 3.02
C SER A 156 14.88 4.80 3.90
N PHE A 157 13.60 4.45 3.99
CA PHE A 157 13.13 3.30 4.76
C PHE A 157 11.85 2.71 4.17
N ILE A 158 11.51 1.48 4.58
CA ILE A 158 10.26 0.84 4.15
C ILE A 158 9.14 1.17 5.12
N SER A 159 8.00 1.59 4.57
CA SER A 159 6.73 1.72 5.28
C SER A 159 5.76 0.64 4.79
N GLY A 160 5.01 0.04 5.72
CA GLY A 160 4.07 -1.03 5.43
C GLY A 160 2.62 -0.53 5.47
N TRP A 161 1.87 -0.80 4.40
CA TRP A 161 0.50 -0.35 4.22
C TRP A 161 -0.45 -1.53 3.97
N MET A 162 -1.71 -1.35 4.36
CA MET A 162 -2.81 -2.22 3.94
C MET A 162 -3.61 -1.51 2.88
N VAL A 163 -3.94 -2.21 1.81
CA VAL A 163 -4.86 -1.68 0.80
C VAL A 163 -6.28 -2.08 1.15
N GLU A 164 -7.14 -1.09 1.27
CA GLU A 164 -8.55 -1.24 1.62
C GLU A 164 -9.40 -1.53 0.35
N PRO A 165 -10.60 -2.13 0.50
CA PRO A 165 -11.44 -2.50 -0.64
C PRO A 165 -11.85 -1.35 -1.57
N THR A 166 -11.85 -0.11 -1.06
CA THR A 166 -12.24 1.11 -1.79
C THR A 166 -11.09 1.76 -2.56
N GLY A 167 -9.85 1.26 -2.43
CA GLY A 167 -8.67 1.82 -3.09
C GLY A 167 -7.79 2.67 -2.18
N GLU A 168 -8.24 2.99 -0.97
CA GLU A 168 -7.46 3.69 0.05
C GLU A 168 -6.34 2.80 0.59
N ILE A 169 -5.28 3.43 1.08
CA ILE A 169 -4.20 2.72 1.78
C ILE A 169 -4.08 3.23 3.22
N ARG A 170 -3.98 2.29 4.15
CA ARG A 170 -3.86 2.58 5.58
C ARG A 170 -2.50 2.14 6.10
N LEU A 171 -1.83 3.03 6.83
CA LEU A 171 -0.52 2.73 7.41
C LEU A 171 -0.65 1.66 8.49
N THR A 172 0.07 0.55 8.31
CA THR A 172 0.14 -0.52 9.31
C THR A 172 1.41 -0.43 10.14
N THR A 173 2.53 -0.15 9.46
CA THR A 173 3.86 -0.08 10.05
C THR A 173 4.57 1.16 9.50
N PRO A 174 4.80 2.21 10.31
CA PRO A 174 5.48 3.44 9.86
C PRO A 174 6.92 3.16 9.40
N TYR A 175 7.57 2.19 10.05
CA TYR A 175 8.93 1.79 9.77
C TYR A 175 9.09 0.27 9.90
N GLY A 176 9.35 -0.39 8.77
CA GLY A 176 9.94 -1.72 8.66
C GLY A 176 11.41 -1.57 8.31
N GLY A 177 12.27 -2.39 8.91
CA GLY A 177 13.72 -2.36 8.65
C GLY A 177 14.08 -2.61 7.18
N GLU A 178 15.37 -2.45 6.88
CA GLU A 178 15.96 -2.60 5.53
C GLU A 178 15.73 -3.97 4.88
#